data_AF-A0A2G9C3P8-F1
#
_entry.id   AF-A0A2G9C3P8-F1
#
_cell.length_a   1.000
_cell.length_b   1.000
_cell.length_c   1.000
_cell.angle_alpha   90.00
_cell.angle_beta   90.00
_cell.angle_gamma   90.00
#
_symmetry.space_group_name_H-M   'P 1'
#
loop_
_entity.id
_entity.type
_entity.pdbx_description
1 polymer ?
#
loop_
_entity_poly.entity_id
_entity_poly.type
_entity_poly.pdbx_seq_one_letter_code
_entity_poly.pdbx_strand_id
1 'polypeptide(L)'
;MLTACGGDDNDPAPTPTLAQAAQNGGFTALTAAAAKAGLALTLADSSVSLTVFAPTNDAFTKLATQLGFASADAMVTALPASTLAGILQYHVLGTRKTAADLAAGGATQATLYKFNGNATTLGLSFTGGVTIQDAALTTARVTTADVMASNGVIHAVDKVLVPPGLLNIVQMAQVNPTFDTLVAAVVKANLQGTLSGAGPFTVFAPTHDAFAAIASTVNGLSTQQLTNVLTYHVLGSEVLSANIPFGTPVTTVLGQSLVVNAGTPLTITDSTATQARIVAVDVRASNGVIHVIDKVLIPNPL
;
A
#
# COMPACT_ATOMS: atom_id res chain seq x y z
N MET A 1 39.04 6.14 -59.31
CA MET A 1 38.81 7.01 -58.14
C MET A 1 37.58 6.46 -57.43
N LEU A 2 37.77 5.70 -56.35
CA LEU A 2 36.67 5.20 -55.52
C LEU A 2 36.19 6.37 -54.66
N THR A 3 34.94 6.81 -54.84
CA THR A 3 34.30 7.78 -53.95
C THR A 3 33.73 7.02 -52.76
N ALA A 4 34.32 7.27 -51.59
CA ALA A 4 34.00 6.67 -50.31
C ALA A 4 32.65 7.14 -49.75
N CYS A 5 32.01 6.25 -48.99
CA CYS A 5 30.83 6.48 -48.18
C CYS A 5 31.08 7.56 -47.12
N GLY A 6 30.27 8.62 -47.12
CA GLY A 6 30.10 9.52 -45.98
C GLY A 6 28.82 9.16 -45.25
N GLY A 7 28.84 8.05 -44.50
CA GLY A 7 27.81 7.74 -43.51
C GLY A 7 28.15 8.54 -42.25
N ASP A 8 27.40 9.60 -42.02
CA ASP A 8 27.49 10.41 -40.81
C ASP A 8 26.83 9.61 -39.67
N ASP A 9 27.60 8.75 -39.01
CA ASP A 9 27.20 7.87 -37.89
C ASP A 9 26.95 8.66 -36.58
N ASN A 10 26.42 9.88 -36.67
CA ASN A 10 26.04 10.72 -35.54
C ASN A 10 24.52 10.82 -35.38
N ASP A 11 23.77 9.79 -35.77
CA ASP A 11 22.37 9.70 -35.38
C ASP A 11 22.33 9.38 -33.87
N PRO A 12 21.81 10.27 -33.00
CA PRO A 12 21.70 9.97 -31.58
C PRO A 12 20.89 8.69 -31.44
N ALA A 13 21.45 7.69 -30.76
CA ALA A 13 20.80 6.40 -30.55
C ALA A 13 19.33 6.64 -30.12
N PRO A 14 18.35 5.97 -30.76
CA PRO A 14 16.95 6.25 -30.54
C PRO A 14 16.63 6.12 -29.05
N THR A 15 16.00 7.15 -28.48
CA THR A 15 15.67 7.15 -27.05
C THR A 15 14.79 5.93 -26.76
N PRO A 16 15.17 5.05 -25.82
CA PRO A 16 14.44 3.81 -25.58
C PRO A 16 13.01 4.11 -25.11
N THR A 17 12.06 3.27 -25.52
CA THR A 17 10.69 3.27 -24.98
C THR A 17 10.69 2.96 -23.47
N LEU A 18 9.61 3.24 -22.75
CA LEU A 18 9.49 2.90 -21.32
C LEU A 18 9.77 1.41 -21.06
N ALA A 19 9.28 0.53 -21.92
CA ALA A 19 9.55 -0.91 -21.83
C ALA A 19 11.05 -1.24 -21.99
N GLN A 20 11.74 -0.61 -22.94
CA GLN A 20 13.17 -0.80 -23.17
C GLN A 20 14.03 -0.14 -22.08
N ALA A 21 13.65 1.04 -21.63
CA ALA A 21 14.31 1.75 -20.53
C ALA A 21 14.18 0.95 -19.22
N ALA A 22 13.04 0.31 -18.98
CA ALA A 22 12.86 -0.59 -17.84
C ALA A 22 13.76 -1.85 -17.94
N GLN A 23 13.89 -2.45 -19.13
CA GLN A 23 14.79 -3.59 -19.34
C GLN A 23 16.25 -3.19 -19.15
N ASN A 24 16.68 -2.07 -19.72
CA ASN A 24 18.04 -1.54 -19.61
C ASN A 24 18.37 -1.11 -18.17
N GLY A 25 17.38 -0.62 -17.43
CA GLY A 25 17.49 -0.27 -16.01
C GLY A 25 17.48 -1.47 -15.07
N GLY A 26 17.39 -2.70 -15.58
CA GLY A 26 17.43 -3.93 -14.79
C GLY A 26 16.13 -4.27 -14.06
N PHE A 27 14.99 -3.66 -14.43
CA PHE A 27 13.68 -3.89 -13.79
C PHE A 27 12.99 -5.15 -14.34
N THR A 28 13.63 -6.30 -14.20
CA THR A 28 13.17 -7.59 -14.71
C THR A 28 11.85 -8.04 -14.06
N ALA A 29 11.69 -7.84 -12.75
CA ALA A 29 10.45 -8.18 -12.04
C ALA A 29 9.25 -7.32 -12.52
N LEU A 30 9.48 -6.02 -12.75
CA LEU A 30 8.46 -5.11 -13.25
C LEU A 30 8.03 -5.46 -14.68
N THR A 31 8.99 -5.76 -15.56
CA THR A 31 8.72 -6.13 -16.95
C THR A 31 7.98 -7.46 -17.04
N ALA A 32 8.32 -8.44 -16.20
CA ALA A 32 7.58 -9.70 -16.08
C ALA A 32 6.14 -9.48 -15.59
N ALA A 33 5.95 -8.64 -14.56
CA ALA A 33 4.63 -8.28 -14.07
C ALA A 33 3.79 -7.55 -15.14
N ALA A 34 4.39 -6.62 -15.88
CA ALA A 34 3.73 -5.87 -16.95
C ALA A 34 3.34 -6.76 -18.15
N ALA A 35 4.19 -7.73 -18.50
CA ALA A 35 3.88 -8.73 -19.51
C ALA A 35 2.67 -9.58 -19.08
N LYS A 36 2.66 -10.08 -17.83
CA LYS A 36 1.55 -10.88 -17.30
C LYS A 36 0.25 -10.09 -17.18
N ALA A 37 0.33 -8.81 -16.80
CA ALA A 37 -0.81 -7.91 -16.68
C ALA A 37 -1.37 -7.44 -18.04
N GLY A 38 -0.70 -7.75 -19.16
CA GLY A 38 -1.09 -7.27 -20.49
C GLY A 38 -0.86 -5.78 -20.71
N LEU A 39 -0.10 -5.11 -19.83
CA LEU A 39 0.19 -3.67 -19.90
C LEU A 39 1.45 -3.35 -20.73
N ALA A 40 2.18 -4.38 -21.17
CA ALA A 40 3.39 -4.20 -21.98
C ALA A 40 3.13 -3.40 -23.26
N LEU A 41 1.98 -3.59 -23.91
CA LEU A 41 1.60 -2.84 -25.11
C LEU A 41 1.34 -1.36 -24.80
N THR A 42 0.68 -1.05 -23.69
CA THR A 42 0.43 0.33 -23.26
C THR A 42 1.73 1.05 -22.87
N LEU A 43 2.69 0.34 -22.28
CA LEU A 43 4.01 0.88 -21.95
C LEU A 43 4.92 1.03 -23.17
N ALA A 44 4.66 0.32 -24.27
CA ALA A 44 5.40 0.43 -25.52
C ALA A 44 4.77 1.43 -26.51
N ASP A 45 3.55 1.88 -26.25
CA ASP A 45 2.84 2.84 -27.11
C ASP A 45 3.51 4.21 -27.05
N SER A 46 3.98 4.69 -28.19
CA SER A 46 4.66 5.99 -28.33
C SER A 46 3.71 7.19 -28.40
N SER A 47 2.41 6.96 -28.53
CA SER A 47 1.39 8.01 -28.57
C SER A 47 0.98 8.52 -27.19
N VAL A 48 1.31 7.77 -26.14
CA VAL A 48 1.01 8.14 -24.75
C VAL A 48 2.23 8.73 -24.07
N SER A 49 2.01 9.68 -23.17
CA SER A 49 3.05 10.30 -22.35
C SER A 49 2.80 9.97 -20.89
N LEU A 50 3.56 9.01 -20.36
CA LEU A 50 3.34 8.45 -19.02
C LEU A 50 4.50 8.74 -18.07
N THR A 51 4.22 8.71 -16.78
CA THR A 51 5.25 8.64 -15.74
C THR A 51 5.11 7.32 -15.03
N VAL A 52 6.21 6.56 -14.91
CA VAL A 52 6.21 5.24 -14.29
C VAL A 52 7.10 5.27 -13.06
N PHE A 53 6.52 5.01 -11.89
CA PHE A 53 7.29 4.67 -10.70
C PHE A 53 7.70 3.21 -10.79
N ALA A 54 8.95 2.92 -11.16
CA ALA A 54 9.44 1.57 -11.36
C ALA A 54 10.10 1.02 -10.09
N PRO A 55 9.49 0.03 -9.40
CA PRO A 55 10.12 -0.58 -8.23
C PRO A 55 11.31 -1.44 -8.66
N THR A 56 12.40 -1.37 -7.89
CA THR A 56 13.57 -2.23 -8.10
C THR A 56 13.26 -3.71 -7.86
N ASN A 57 14.09 -4.62 -8.35
CA ASN A 57 13.91 -6.06 -8.08
C ASN A 57 13.98 -6.37 -6.57
N ASP A 58 14.79 -5.61 -5.82
CA ASP A 58 14.85 -5.70 -4.36
C ASP A 58 13.53 -5.29 -3.72
N ALA A 59 12.84 -4.29 -4.27
CA ALA A 59 11.52 -3.86 -3.81
C ALA A 59 10.48 -4.98 -3.97
N PHE A 60 10.47 -5.65 -5.13
CA PHE A 60 9.60 -6.80 -5.38
C PHE A 60 9.94 -7.98 -4.48
N THR A 61 11.23 -8.22 -4.23
CA THR A 61 11.68 -9.29 -3.33
C THR A 61 11.25 -9.02 -1.89
N LYS A 62 11.38 -7.77 -1.41
CA LYS A 62 10.90 -7.36 -0.09
C LYS A 62 9.39 -7.56 0.04
N LEU A 63 8.60 -7.12 -0.94
CA LEU A 63 7.15 -7.31 -0.94
C LEU A 63 6.78 -8.80 -0.91
N ALA A 64 7.45 -9.62 -1.74
CA ALA A 64 7.23 -11.06 -1.77
C ALA A 64 7.48 -11.70 -0.41
N THR A 65 8.60 -11.38 0.24
CA THR A 65 8.92 -11.88 1.58
C THR A 65 7.90 -11.43 2.63
N GLN A 66 7.46 -10.16 2.58
CA GLN A 66 6.45 -9.63 3.50
C GLN A 66 5.09 -10.34 3.36
N LEU A 67 4.71 -10.70 2.13
CA LEU A 67 3.50 -11.46 1.83
C LEU A 67 3.66 -12.98 1.99
N GLY A 68 4.84 -13.45 2.41
CA GLY A 68 5.12 -14.87 2.65
C GLY A 68 5.44 -15.72 1.42
N PHE A 69 5.77 -15.09 0.29
CA PHE A 69 6.25 -15.80 -0.92
C PHE A 69 7.75 -16.08 -0.86
N ALA A 70 8.17 -17.17 -1.51
CA ALA A 70 9.59 -17.55 -1.59
C ALA A 70 10.43 -16.61 -2.46
N SER A 71 9.83 -15.96 -3.46
CA SER A 71 10.52 -15.01 -4.35
C SER A 71 9.53 -14.06 -5.04
N ALA A 72 10.07 -12.99 -5.62
CA ALA A 72 9.32 -12.08 -6.47
C ALA A 72 8.63 -12.81 -7.64
N ASP A 73 9.33 -13.75 -8.29
CA ASP A 73 8.78 -14.53 -9.40
C ASP A 73 7.62 -15.43 -8.95
N ALA A 74 7.74 -16.05 -7.76
CA ALA A 74 6.66 -16.85 -7.19
C ALA A 74 5.43 -15.98 -6.90
N MET A 75 5.63 -14.79 -6.35
CA MET A 75 4.55 -13.82 -6.11
C MET A 75 3.89 -13.38 -7.43
N VAL A 76 4.67 -12.95 -8.42
CA VAL A 76 4.15 -12.54 -9.74
C VAL A 76 3.42 -13.68 -10.43
N THR A 77 3.88 -14.92 -10.26
CA THR A 77 3.23 -16.12 -10.81
C THR A 77 1.93 -16.45 -10.08
N ALA A 78 1.90 -16.33 -8.75
CA ALA A 78 0.73 -16.63 -7.93
C ALA A 78 -0.37 -15.57 -8.02
N LEU A 79 -0.02 -14.29 -8.15
CA LEU A 79 -0.99 -13.20 -8.19
C LEU A 79 -1.79 -13.19 -9.52
N PRO A 80 -3.11 -12.94 -9.49
CA PRO A 80 -3.91 -12.78 -10.69
C PRO A 80 -3.41 -11.63 -11.57
N ALA A 81 -3.59 -11.76 -12.89
CA ALA A 81 -3.22 -10.71 -13.85
C ALA A 81 -3.96 -9.39 -13.57
N SER A 82 -5.21 -9.44 -13.10
CA SER A 82 -5.99 -8.27 -12.70
C SER A 82 -5.41 -7.54 -11.49
N THR A 83 -4.93 -8.27 -10.49
CA THR A 83 -4.27 -7.70 -9.30
C THR A 83 -2.96 -7.02 -9.70
N LEU A 84 -2.15 -7.67 -10.53
CA LEU A 84 -0.92 -7.07 -11.05
C LEU A 84 -1.21 -5.85 -11.92
N ALA A 85 -2.24 -5.88 -12.75
CA ALA A 85 -2.65 -4.72 -13.54
C ALA A 85 -3.05 -3.54 -12.65
N GLY A 86 -3.79 -3.77 -11.56
CA GLY A 86 -4.15 -2.72 -10.60
C GLY A 86 -2.94 -2.13 -9.88
N ILE A 87 -2.00 -2.96 -9.42
CA ILE A 87 -0.74 -2.51 -8.83
C ILE A 87 0.05 -1.66 -9.83
N LEU A 88 0.21 -2.12 -11.07
CA LEU A 88 0.95 -1.38 -12.09
C LEU A 88 0.28 -0.07 -12.47
N GLN A 89 -1.05 -0.04 -12.62
CA GLN A 89 -1.78 1.21 -12.87
C GLN A 89 -1.62 2.22 -11.74
N TYR A 90 -1.42 1.77 -10.49
CA TYR A 90 -1.17 2.65 -9.35
C TYR A 90 0.24 3.24 -9.37
N HIS A 91 1.19 2.58 -10.03
CA HIS A 91 2.54 3.09 -10.23
C HIS A 91 2.67 4.04 -11.43
N VAL A 92 1.61 4.18 -12.24
CA VAL A 92 1.65 4.97 -13.47
C VAL A 92 0.76 6.21 -13.34
N LEU A 93 1.30 7.37 -13.74
CA LEU A 93 0.55 8.60 -13.92
C LEU A 93 0.25 8.78 -15.41
N GLY A 94 -0.96 9.24 -15.72
CA GLY A 94 -1.41 9.51 -17.10
C GLY A 94 -0.80 10.73 -17.77
N THR A 95 0.29 11.29 -17.22
CA THR A 95 1.01 12.44 -17.76
C THR A 95 2.50 12.26 -17.53
N ARG A 96 3.32 12.84 -18.42
CA ARG A 96 4.78 12.89 -18.25
C ARG A 96 5.14 13.99 -17.23
N LYS A 97 5.77 13.60 -16.14
CA LYS A 97 6.21 14.47 -15.04
C LYS A 97 7.63 14.12 -14.63
N THR A 98 8.53 15.08 -14.81
CA THR A 98 9.88 15.03 -14.24
C THR A 98 9.83 15.22 -12.72
N ALA A 99 10.94 15.03 -12.02
CA ALA A 99 11.01 15.31 -10.57
C ALA A 99 10.64 16.78 -10.26
N ALA A 100 11.02 17.71 -11.14
CA ALA A 100 10.64 19.12 -11.03
C ALA A 100 9.12 19.32 -11.22
N ASP A 101 8.51 18.66 -12.21
CA ASP A 101 7.06 18.73 -12.44
C ASP A 101 6.27 18.07 -11.31
N LEU A 102 6.83 17.01 -10.69
CA LEU A 102 6.24 16.38 -9.52
C LEU A 102 6.23 17.35 -8.34
N ALA A 103 7.34 18.06 -8.10
CA ALA A 103 7.44 19.08 -7.05
C ALA A 103 6.50 20.27 -7.29
N ALA A 104 6.42 20.74 -8.54
CA ALA A 104 5.50 21.82 -8.93
C ALA A 104 4.02 21.39 -8.88
N GLY A 105 3.74 20.11 -9.15
CA GLY A 105 2.40 19.52 -9.14
C GLY A 105 1.80 19.31 -7.76
N GLY A 106 2.54 19.63 -6.69
CA GLY A 106 2.07 19.57 -5.32
C GLY A 106 2.22 18.21 -4.64
N ALA A 107 1.72 18.14 -3.41
CA ALA A 107 1.88 16.98 -2.53
C ALA A 107 0.98 15.78 -2.88
N THR A 108 0.15 15.85 -3.92
CA THR A 108 -0.72 14.74 -4.32
C THR A 108 -0.76 14.56 -5.82
N GLN A 109 -0.59 13.34 -6.31
CA GLN A 109 -0.67 13.02 -7.74
C GLN A 109 -1.68 11.92 -8.02
N ALA A 110 -2.54 12.12 -9.00
CA ALA A 110 -3.50 11.11 -9.45
C ALA A 110 -2.81 10.03 -10.29
N THR A 111 -3.11 8.77 -9.97
CA THR A 111 -2.63 7.59 -10.67
C THR A 111 -3.64 7.13 -11.73
N LEU A 112 -3.24 6.21 -12.62
CA LEU A 112 -4.17 5.57 -13.55
C LEU A 112 -5.12 4.58 -12.87
N TYR A 113 -4.77 4.10 -11.68
CA TYR A 113 -5.61 3.18 -10.92
C TYR A 113 -6.85 3.88 -10.37
N LYS A 114 -8.02 3.28 -10.62
CA LYS A 114 -9.30 3.75 -10.10
C LYS A 114 -9.82 2.81 -9.03
N PHE A 115 -10.13 3.36 -7.87
CA PHE A 115 -10.81 2.66 -6.79
C PHE A 115 -12.22 3.24 -6.63
N ASN A 116 -13.25 2.38 -6.66
CA ASN A 116 -14.65 2.79 -6.63
C ASN A 116 -15.00 3.89 -7.67
N GLY A 117 -14.42 3.80 -8.86
CA GLY A 117 -14.64 4.75 -9.96
C GLY A 117 -13.80 6.04 -9.91
N ASN A 118 -13.12 6.32 -8.80
CA ASN A 118 -12.30 7.53 -8.61
C ASN A 118 -10.82 7.22 -8.78
N ALA A 119 -10.07 8.14 -9.40
CA ALA A 119 -8.62 8.01 -9.50
C ALA A 119 -7.99 8.08 -8.10
N THR A 120 -7.12 7.12 -7.79
CA THR A 120 -6.44 7.09 -6.49
C THR A 120 -5.25 8.05 -6.54
N THR A 121 -5.03 8.80 -5.46
CA THR A 121 -3.90 9.69 -5.33
C THR A 121 -2.75 9.05 -4.56
N LEU A 122 -1.53 9.47 -4.90
CA LEU A 122 -0.32 9.23 -4.14
C LEU A 122 0.03 10.49 -3.37
N GLY A 123 0.45 10.37 -2.12
CA GLY A 123 1.04 11.47 -1.37
C GLY A 123 2.51 11.61 -1.75
N LEU A 124 2.98 12.82 -2.08
CA LEU A 124 4.39 13.08 -2.36
C LEU A 124 4.94 14.07 -1.34
N SER A 125 6.15 13.78 -0.87
CA SER A 125 6.96 14.70 -0.08
C SER A 125 8.29 14.93 -0.76
N PHE A 126 8.80 16.15 -0.65
CA PHE A 126 10.04 16.61 -1.28
C PHE A 126 11.12 16.96 -0.26
N THR A 127 10.82 16.78 1.03
CA THR A 127 11.75 17.06 2.13
C THR A 127 12.79 15.95 2.22
N GLY A 128 14.02 16.23 1.79
CA GLY A 128 15.13 15.26 1.79
C GLY A 128 15.17 14.33 0.57
N GLY A 129 14.47 14.68 -0.51
CA GLY A 129 14.32 13.89 -1.73
C GLY A 129 12.84 13.62 -2.04
N VAL A 130 12.56 12.97 -3.18
CA VAL A 130 11.19 12.59 -3.54
C VAL A 130 10.81 11.31 -2.82
N THR A 131 9.84 11.39 -1.93
CA THR A 131 9.21 10.24 -1.27
C THR A 131 7.73 10.18 -1.61
N ILE A 132 7.22 8.96 -1.70
CA ILE A 132 5.86 8.66 -2.14
C ILE A 132 5.19 7.85 -1.04
N GLN A 133 4.12 8.38 -0.47
CA GLN A 133 3.26 7.68 0.47
C GLN A 133 2.13 6.98 -0.28
N ASP A 134 1.97 5.68 -0.04
CA ASP A 134 0.92 4.86 -0.62
C ASP A 134 -0.30 4.69 0.30
N ALA A 135 -1.34 4.02 -0.21
CA ALA A 135 -2.57 3.77 0.52
C ALA A 135 -2.41 2.81 1.72
N ALA A 136 -1.28 2.09 1.79
CA ALA A 136 -0.94 1.27 2.96
C ALA A 136 -0.29 2.09 4.09
N LEU A 137 -0.25 3.43 3.98
CA LEU A 137 0.42 4.36 4.89
C LEU A 137 1.93 4.12 4.99
N THR A 138 2.53 3.67 3.89
CA THR A 138 3.97 3.43 3.82
C THR A 138 4.65 4.33 2.82
N THR A 139 5.93 4.57 3.05
CA THR A 139 6.71 5.52 2.25
C THR A 139 7.72 4.77 1.37
N ALA A 140 7.65 5.00 0.07
CA ALA A 140 8.66 4.62 -0.92
C ALA A 140 9.56 5.81 -1.22
N ARG A 141 10.86 5.58 -1.46
CA ARG A 141 11.81 6.62 -1.85
C ARG A 141 12.20 6.45 -3.31
N VAL A 142 12.25 7.56 -4.04
CA VAL A 142 12.81 7.57 -5.40
C VAL A 142 14.34 7.48 -5.29
N THR A 143 14.92 6.39 -5.82
CA THR A 143 16.36 6.14 -5.82
C THR A 143 17.06 6.70 -7.05
N THR A 144 16.36 6.72 -8.19
CA THR A 144 16.84 7.30 -9.44
C THR A 144 15.68 8.01 -10.10
N ALA A 145 15.75 9.32 -10.19
CA ALA A 145 14.72 10.13 -10.83
C ALA A 145 15.08 10.42 -12.29
N ASP A 146 14.08 10.82 -13.07
CA ASP A 146 14.23 11.39 -14.41
C ASP A 146 14.94 10.49 -15.44
N VAL A 147 14.64 9.18 -15.42
CA VAL A 147 15.07 8.28 -16.50
C VAL A 147 14.18 8.52 -17.70
N MET A 148 14.71 9.25 -18.67
CA MET A 148 13.99 9.70 -19.86
C MET A 148 13.74 8.53 -20.81
N ALA A 149 12.48 8.37 -21.25
CA ALA A 149 12.07 7.44 -22.27
C ALA A 149 11.37 8.19 -23.41
N SER A 150 11.32 7.61 -24.60
CA SER A 150 10.67 8.23 -25.77
C SER A 150 9.19 8.52 -25.56
N ASN A 151 8.50 7.73 -24.72
CA ASN A 151 7.08 7.86 -24.42
C ASN A 151 6.78 8.19 -22.94
N GLY A 152 7.77 8.70 -22.20
CA GLY A 152 7.55 9.04 -20.80
C GLY A 152 8.80 9.30 -19.97
N VAL A 153 8.64 9.17 -18.65
CA VAL A 153 9.73 9.24 -17.66
C VAL A 153 9.57 8.09 -16.68
N ILE A 154 10.68 7.46 -16.30
CA ILE A 154 10.75 6.45 -15.25
C ILE A 154 11.42 7.06 -14.02
N HIS A 155 10.80 6.83 -12.87
CA HIS A 155 11.38 7.11 -11.55
C HIS A 155 11.55 5.78 -10.82
N ALA A 156 12.79 5.38 -10.59
CA ALA A 156 13.09 4.16 -9.84
C ALA A 156 12.73 4.35 -8.36
N VAL A 157 12.00 3.41 -7.79
CA VAL A 157 11.58 3.43 -6.37
C VAL A 157 12.08 2.18 -5.63
N ASP A 158 12.41 2.33 -4.36
CA ASP A 158 12.93 1.24 -3.51
C ASP A 158 11.85 0.33 -2.90
N LYS A 159 10.57 0.64 -3.17
CA LYS A 159 9.40 -0.07 -2.66
C LYS A 159 8.30 -0.13 -3.71
N VAL A 160 7.56 -1.25 -3.75
CA VAL A 160 6.33 -1.41 -4.53
C VAL A 160 5.19 -0.67 -3.81
N LEU A 161 4.56 0.27 -4.51
CA LEU A 161 3.39 1.03 -4.04
C LEU A 161 2.17 0.13 -3.98
N VAL A 162 1.51 0.10 -2.82
CA VAL A 162 0.33 -0.74 -2.62
C VAL A 162 -0.96 0.07 -2.82
N PRO A 163 -1.78 -0.26 -3.83
CA PRO A 163 -3.06 0.40 -4.04
C PRO A 163 -4.12 0.01 -3.02
N PRO A 164 -5.12 0.88 -2.78
CA PRO A 164 -6.24 0.58 -1.90
C PRO A 164 -7.11 -0.52 -2.49
N GLY A 165 -7.60 -1.41 -1.61
CA GLY A 165 -8.63 -2.38 -1.96
C GLY A 165 -8.18 -3.60 -2.77
N LEU A 166 -6.87 -3.75 -3.06
CA LEU A 166 -6.35 -4.94 -3.73
C LEU A 166 -5.90 -6.03 -2.75
N LEU A 167 -5.20 -5.65 -1.69
CA LEU A 167 -4.75 -6.57 -0.65
C LEU A 167 -5.79 -6.67 0.47
N ASN A 168 -5.91 -7.84 1.09
CA ASN A 168 -6.78 -8.02 2.25
C ASN A 168 -6.18 -7.36 3.50
N ILE A 169 -6.94 -7.28 4.60
CA ILE A 169 -6.52 -6.61 5.83
C ILE A 169 -5.19 -7.17 6.38
N VAL A 170 -5.03 -8.49 6.38
CA VAL A 170 -3.81 -9.14 6.90
C VAL A 170 -2.61 -8.78 6.03
N GLN A 171 -2.77 -8.82 4.71
CA GLN A 171 -1.74 -8.46 3.76
C GLN A 171 -1.39 -6.96 3.86
N MET A 172 -2.39 -6.08 3.99
CA MET A 172 -2.17 -4.65 4.22
C MET A 172 -1.40 -4.40 5.52
N ALA A 173 -1.67 -5.18 6.56
CA ALA A 173 -0.91 -5.12 7.81
C ALA A 173 0.53 -5.64 7.65
N GLN A 174 0.75 -6.72 6.90
CA GLN A 174 2.08 -7.30 6.64
C GLN A 174 3.02 -6.38 5.84
N VAL A 175 2.48 -5.58 4.91
CA VAL A 175 3.28 -4.67 4.09
C VAL A 175 3.64 -3.36 4.82
N ASN A 176 2.99 -3.09 5.95
CA ASN A 176 3.23 -1.90 6.77
C ASN A 176 3.91 -2.29 8.10
N PRO A 177 5.21 -1.94 8.27
CA PRO A 177 5.97 -2.24 9.48
C PRO A 177 5.34 -1.72 10.78
N THR A 178 4.50 -0.68 10.72
CA THR A 178 3.78 -0.16 11.90
C THR A 178 2.76 -1.17 12.47
N PHE A 179 2.47 -2.26 11.77
CA PHE A 179 1.56 -3.31 12.23
C PHE A 179 2.23 -4.66 12.50
N ASP A 180 3.56 -4.78 12.43
CA ASP A 180 4.27 -6.06 12.68
C ASP A 180 3.87 -6.71 14.01
N THR A 181 3.73 -5.93 15.09
CA THR A 181 3.26 -6.42 16.39
C THR A 181 1.81 -6.96 16.33
N LEU A 182 0.93 -6.28 15.60
CA LEU A 182 -0.45 -6.72 15.38
C LEU A 182 -0.49 -8.02 14.56
N VAL A 183 0.30 -8.10 13.49
CA VAL A 183 0.40 -9.31 12.65
C VAL A 183 0.86 -10.49 13.51
N ALA A 184 1.90 -10.32 14.33
CA ALA A 184 2.36 -11.36 15.26
C ALA A 184 1.27 -11.80 16.25
N ALA A 185 0.48 -10.86 16.78
CA ALA A 185 -0.65 -11.17 17.65
C ALA A 185 -1.75 -11.96 16.93
N VAL A 186 -2.12 -11.56 15.71
CA VAL A 186 -3.11 -12.26 14.86
C VAL A 186 -2.66 -13.68 14.50
N VAL A 187 -1.36 -13.86 14.23
CA VAL A 187 -0.75 -15.19 14.03
C VAL A 187 -0.89 -16.03 15.30
N LYS A 188 -0.50 -15.50 16.45
CA LYS A 188 -0.54 -16.20 17.74
C LYS A 188 -1.97 -16.57 18.16
N ALA A 189 -2.96 -15.74 17.83
CA ALA A 189 -4.37 -15.99 18.09
C ALA A 189 -5.06 -16.83 17.01
N ASN A 190 -4.34 -17.27 15.96
CA ASN A 190 -4.88 -18.04 14.84
C ASN A 190 -6.06 -17.36 14.13
N LEU A 191 -6.07 -16.02 14.06
CA LEU A 191 -7.14 -15.23 13.43
C LEU A 191 -6.85 -14.85 11.97
N GLN A 192 -5.67 -15.22 11.45
CA GLN A 192 -5.28 -14.90 10.06
C GLN A 192 -6.30 -15.39 9.04
N GLY A 193 -6.80 -16.62 9.17
CA GLY A 193 -7.78 -17.18 8.25
C GLY A 193 -9.09 -16.39 8.24
N THR A 194 -9.57 -16.01 9.43
CA THR A 194 -10.80 -15.21 9.60
C THR A 194 -10.65 -13.81 9.00
N LEU A 195 -9.56 -13.11 9.33
CA LEU A 195 -9.32 -11.74 8.86
C LEU A 195 -8.88 -11.66 7.39
N SER A 196 -8.47 -12.78 6.79
CA SER A 196 -8.23 -12.92 5.35
C SER A 196 -9.48 -13.35 4.59
N GLY A 197 -10.55 -13.71 5.30
CA GLY A 197 -11.79 -14.21 4.72
C GLY A 197 -12.61 -13.14 3.98
N ALA A 198 -13.76 -13.56 3.45
CA ALA A 198 -14.72 -12.66 2.82
C ALA A 198 -15.27 -11.69 3.89
N GLY A 199 -14.95 -10.40 3.72
CA GLY A 199 -15.48 -9.33 4.55
C GLY A 199 -16.96 -9.04 4.28
N PRO A 200 -17.47 -7.87 4.70
CA PRO A 200 -16.70 -6.69 5.11
C PRO A 200 -16.27 -6.69 6.58
N PHE A 201 -15.05 -6.22 6.85
CA PHE A 201 -14.55 -5.98 8.21
C PHE A 201 -14.12 -4.52 8.42
N THR A 202 -14.17 -4.05 9.66
CA THR A 202 -13.44 -2.85 10.09
C THR A 202 -12.49 -3.25 11.21
N VAL A 203 -11.21 -2.96 11.05
CA VAL A 203 -10.18 -3.29 12.05
C VAL A 203 -9.60 -2.01 12.60
N PHE A 204 -9.71 -1.84 13.91
CA PHE A 204 -8.98 -0.81 14.63
C PHE A 204 -7.59 -1.36 14.96
N ALA A 205 -6.57 -0.96 14.18
CA ALA A 205 -5.21 -1.47 14.30
C ALA A 205 -4.37 -0.59 15.25
N PRO A 206 -3.93 -1.11 16.41
CA PRO A 206 -3.08 -0.34 17.32
C PRO A 206 -1.66 -0.17 16.76
N THR A 207 -1.03 0.97 17.04
CA THR A 207 0.38 1.21 16.71
C THR A 207 1.32 0.40 17.61
N HIS A 208 2.61 0.36 17.25
CA HIS A 208 3.65 -0.25 18.10
C HIS A 208 3.70 0.37 19.49
N ASP A 209 3.62 1.70 19.57
CA ASP A 209 3.61 2.43 20.84
C ASP A 209 2.41 2.05 21.71
N ALA A 210 1.25 1.81 21.09
CA ALA A 210 0.05 1.34 21.79
C ALA A 210 0.28 -0.04 22.44
N PHE A 211 0.90 -0.98 21.71
CA PHE A 211 1.23 -2.30 22.24
C PHE A 211 2.33 -2.23 23.30
N ALA A 212 3.35 -1.40 23.10
CA ALA A 212 4.43 -1.19 24.06
C ALA A 212 3.90 -0.64 25.39
N ALA A 213 2.95 0.30 25.35
CA ALA A 213 2.33 0.88 26.52
C ALA A 213 1.60 -0.15 27.40
N ILE A 214 1.12 -1.26 26.82
CA ILE A 214 0.42 -2.33 27.54
C ILE A 214 1.20 -3.64 27.59
N ALA A 215 2.49 -3.64 27.24
CA ALA A 215 3.30 -4.86 27.14
C ALA A 215 3.29 -5.69 28.43
N SER A 216 3.28 -5.05 29.60
CA SER A 216 3.17 -5.71 30.92
C SER A 216 1.83 -6.43 31.12
N THR A 217 0.74 -5.88 30.57
CA THR A 217 -0.59 -6.50 30.59
C THR A 217 -0.70 -7.62 29.54
N VAL A 218 -0.14 -7.42 28.34
CA VAL A 218 -0.23 -8.37 27.22
C VAL A 218 0.63 -9.61 27.44
N ASN A 219 1.80 -9.47 28.07
CA ASN A 219 2.72 -10.60 28.31
C ASN A 219 2.13 -11.69 29.21
N GLY A 220 1.11 -11.37 30.01
CA GLY A 220 0.40 -12.33 30.86
C GLY A 220 -0.87 -12.92 30.26
N LEU A 221 -1.30 -12.48 29.07
CA LEU A 221 -2.57 -12.93 28.49
C LEU A 221 -2.47 -14.35 27.94
N SER A 222 -3.47 -15.16 28.27
CA SER A 222 -3.70 -16.43 27.60
C SER A 222 -4.07 -16.22 26.13
N THR A 223 -3.93 -17.25 25.29
CA THR A 223 -4.35 -17.20 23.88
C THR A 223 -5.83 -16.85 23.73
N GLN A 224 -6.68 -17.29 24.66
CA GLN A 224 -8.11 -16.94 24.65
C GLN A 224 -8.33 -15.45 24.89
N GLN A 225 -7.64 -14.88 25.88
CA GLN A 225 -7.75 -13.44 26.18
C GLN A 225 -7.20 -12.60 25.03
N LEU A 226 -6.10 -13.03 24.39
CA LEU A 226 -5.60 -12.37 23.19
C LEU A 226 -6.62 -12.41 22.04
N THR A 227 -7.30 -13.55 21.86
CA THR A 227 -8.36 -13.69 20.86
C THR A 227 -9.54 -12.76 21.17
N ASN A 228 -9.94 -12.63 22.43
CA ASN A 228 -10.98 -11.69 22.86
C ASN A 228 -10.58 -10.24 22.57
N VAL A 229 -9.35 -9.87 22.94
CA VAL A 229 -8.80 -8.52 22.66
C VAL A 229 -8.80 -8.25 21.16
N LEU A 230 -8.30 -9.16 20.33
CA LEU A 230 -8.25 -8.95 18.88
C LEU A 230 -9.64 -8.88 18.25
N THR A 231 -10.58 -9.74 18.65
CA THR A 231 -11.97 -9.68 18.15
C THR A 231 -12.74 -8.47 18.64
N TYR A 232 -12.32 -7.85 19.75
CA TYR A 232 -12.84 -6.56 20.21
C TYR A 232 -12.38 -5.38 19.33
N HIS A 233 -11.25 -5.49 18.63
CA HIS A 233 -10.80 -4.49 17.67
C HIS A 233 -11.46 -4.60 16.29
N VAL A 234 -12.26 -5.64 16.07
CA VAL A 234 -12.83 -5.96 14.76
C VAL A 234 -14.33 -5.73 14.80
N LEU A 235 -14.86 -5.06 13.79
CA LEU A 235 -16.30 -5.00 13.49
C LEU A 235 -16.61 -5.92 12.31
N GLY A 236 -17.75 -6.60 12.37
CA GLY A 236 -18.28 -7.44 11.28
C GLY A 236 -18.95 -6.65 10.15
N SER A 237 -18.56 -5.39 9.95
CA SER A 237 -19.08 -4.48 8.93
C SER A 237 -18.01 -3.49 8.50
N GLU A 238 -18.06 -3.00 7.27
CA GLU A 238 -17.19 -1.90 6.81
C GLU A 238 -17.79 -0.56 7.26
N VAL A 239 -17.04 0.17 8.08
CA VAL A 239 -17.41 1.50 8.59
C VAL A 239 -16.30 2.46 8.25
N LEU A 240 -16.57 3.33 7.28
CA LEU A 240 -15.66 4.38 6.84
C LEU A 240 -15.76 5.58 7.73
N SER A 241 -14.70 6.40 7.80
CA SER A 241 -14.69 7.61 8.62
C SER A 241 -15.91 8.51 8.37
N ALA A 242 -16.33 8.64 7.11
CA ALA A 242 -17.50 9.40 6.69
C ALA A 242 -18.85 8.80 7.15
N ASN A 243 -18.88 7.50 7.45
CA ASN A 243 -20.07 6.75 7.83
C ASN A 243 -20.02 6.29 9.30
N ILE A 244 -19.07 6.76 10.10
CA ILE A 244 -18.99 6.42 11.53
C ILE A 244 -20.22 6.99 12.24
N PRO A 245 -21.04 6.16 12.91
CA PRO A 245 -22.18 6.64 13.65
C PRO A 245 -21.71 7.16 15.02
N PHE A 246 -21.44 8.46 15.09
CA PHE A 246 -20.89 9.08 16.29
C PHE A 246 -21.83 8.99 17.50
N GLY A 247 -21.25 8.73 18.68
CA GLY A 247 -21.98 8.65 19.95
C GLY A 247 -22.92 7.45 20.06
N THR A 248 -22.93 6.55 19.06
CA THR A 248 -23.71 5.32 19.10
C THR A 248 -22.83 4.11 19.41
N PRO A 249 -23.31 3.15 20.21
CA PRO A 249 -22.60 1.89 20.44
C PRO A 249 -22.56 1.05 19.16
N VAL A 250 -21.37 0.66 18.73
CA VAL A 250 -21.11 -0.23 17.60
C VAL A 250 -20.65 -1.58 18.11
N THR A 251 -21.33 -2.65 17.72
CA THR A 251 -21.03 -4.01 18.17
C THR A 251 -19.81 -4.58 17.46
N THR A 252 -18.84 -5.05 18.24
CA THR A 252 -17.62 -5.74 17.77
C THR A 252 -17.90 -7.21 17.48
N VAL A 253 -16.96 -7.90 16.84
CA VAL A 253 -17.03 -9.35 16.62
C VAL A 253 -17.04 -10.14 17.94
N LEU A 254 -16.45 -9.59 19.00
CA LEU A 254 -16.56 -10.15 20.35
C LEU A 254 -18.00 -10.07 20.92
N GLY A 255 -18.86 -9.22 20.36
CA GLY A 255 -20.22 -8.98 20.82
C GLY A 255 -20.35 -7.84 21.84
N GLN A 256 -19.23 -7.29 22.32
CA GLN A 256 -19.22 -6.06 23.13
C GLN A 256 -19.26 -4.82 22.24
N SER A 257 -19.79 -3.72 22.77
CA SER A 257 -19.91 -2.47 22.00
C SER A 257 -18.77 -1.50 22.29
N LEU A 258 -18.39 -0.74 21.26
CA LEU A 258 -17.49 0.40 21.31
C LEU A 258 -18.26 1.67 20.95
N VAL A 259 -17.89 2.82 21.51
CA VAL A 259 -18.47 4.11 21.11
C VAL A 259 -17.40 4.95 20.44
N VAL A 260 -17.65 5.36 19.20
CA VAL A 260 -16.77 6.32 18.51
C VAL A 260 -17.30 7.72 18.72
N ASN A 261 -16.48 8.62 19.27
CA ASN A 261 -16.83 10.00 19.54
C ASN A 261 -16.35 10.90 18.41
N ALA A 262 -17.20 11.85 18.02
CA ALA A 262 -16.81 12.91 17.11
C ALA A 262 -15.75 13.81 17.77
N GLY A 263 -14.73 14.20 17.01
CA GLY A 263 -13.64 15.04 17.49
C GLY A 263 -12.55 15.21 16.44
N THR A 264 -11.63 16.14 16.68
CA THR A 264 -10.42 16.32 15.88
C THR A 264 -9.20 16.20 16.79
N PRO A 265 -8.59 15.01 16.90
CA PRO A 265 -8.89 13.74 16.21
C PRO A 265 -10.07 12.95 16.80
N LEU A 266 -10.59 11.98 16.04
CA LEU A 266 -11.63 11.04 16.47
C LEU A 266 -11.13 10.19 17.65
N THR A 267 -12.02 9.85 18.58
CA THR A 267 -11.68 8.97 19.72
C THR A 267 -12.66 7.82 19.86
N ILE A 268 -12.19 6.72 20.43
CA ILE A 268 -12.97 5.53 20.76
C ILE A 268 -13.00 5.39 22.28
N THR A 269 -14.20 5.32 22.84
CA THR A 269 -14.43 4.92 24.23
C THR A 269 -14.60 3.40 24.26
N ASP A 270 -13.69 2.73 24.96
CA ASP A 270 -13.77 1.30 25.27
C ASP A 270 -14.26 1.11 26.73
N SER A 271 -14.18 -0.12 27.24
CA SER A 271 -14.51 -0.44 28.64
C SER A 271 -13.52 0.10 29.67
N THR A 272 -12.46 0.79 29.27
CA THR A 272 -11.49 1.41 30.18
C THR A 272 -11.76 2.91 30.35
N ALA A 273 -11.15 3.52 31.37
CA ALA A 273 -11.32 4.95 31.64
C ALA A 273 -10.62 5.87 30.61
N THR A 274 -9.74 5.34 29.76
CA THR A 274 -8.95 6.13 28.80
C THR A 274 -9.45 5.92 27.37
N GLN A 275 -9.63 7.02 26.65
CA GLN A 275 -10.06 6.96 25.25
C GLN A 275 -8.88 6.61 24.34
N ALA A 276 -9.13 5.84 23.28
CA ALA A 276 -8.17 5.59 22.21
C ALA A 276 -8.33 6.62 21.10
N ARG A 277 -7.25 7.18 20.58
CA ARG A 277 -7.31 8.17 19.50
C ARG A 277 -7.10 7.49 18.16
N ILE A 278 -7.89 7.87 17.16
CA ILE A 278 -7.69 7.39 15.79
C ILE A 278 -6.68 8.32 15.10
N VAL A 279 -5.50 7.79 14.78
CA VAL A 279 -4.38 8.56 14.21
C VAL A 279 -4.38 8.56 12.69
N ALA A 280 -4.93 7.52 12.06
CA ALA A 280 -5.18 7.47 10.62
C ALA A 280 -6.46 6.70 10.33
N VAL A 281 -7.20 7.12 9.31
CA VAL A 281 -8.49 6.54 8.94
C VAL A 281 -8.48 6.05 7.50
N ASP A 282 -9.41 5.15 7.18
CA ASP A 282 -9.75 4.74 5.82
C ASP A 282 -8.63 4.05 5.03
N VAL A 283 -7.79 3.26 5.70
CA VAL A 283 -6.84 2.37 5.00
C VAL A 283 -7.63 1.23 4.37
N ARG A 284 -7.85 1.30 3.05
CA ARG A 284 -8.73 0.38 2.32
C ARG A 284 -8.05 -0.94 1.98
N ALA A 285 -8.69 -2.03 2.38
CA ALA A 285 -8.35 -3.39 2.01
C ALA A 285 -9.46 -4.00 1.13
N SER A 286 -9.18 -5.11 0.46
CA SER A 286 -10.14 -5.79 -0.42
C SER A 286 -11.33 -6.39 0.33
N ASN A 287 -11.17 -6.69 1.62
CA ASN A 287 -12.18 -7.27 2.48
C ASN A 287 -12.59 -6.35 3.65
N GLY A 288 -12.26 -5.06 3.59
CA GLY A 288 -12.65 -4.12 4.64
C GLY A 288 -11.78 -2.87 4.74
N VAL A 289 -11.79 -2.26 5.93
CA VAL A 289 -11.07 -1.02 6.22
C VAL A 289 -10.28 -1.13 7.52
N ILE A 290 -9.11 -0.50 7.56
CA ILE A 290 -8.27 -0.39 8.75
C ILE A 290 -8.28 1.07 9.22
N HIS A 291 -8.54 1.27 10.51
CA HIS A 291 -8.36 2.55 11.20
C HIS A 291 -7.25 2.39 12.23
N VAL A 292 -6.26 3.26 12.19
CA VAL A 292 -5.09 3.17 13.06
C VAL A 292 -5.36 3.89 14.37
N ILE A 293 -5.09 3.24 15.49
CA ILE A 293 -5.32 3.78 16.83
C ILE A 293 -4.04 3.81 17.67
N ASP A 294 -3.92 4.77 18.58
CA ASP A 294 -2.74 4.92 19.45
C ASP A 294 -2.84 4.19 20.81
N LYS A 295 -3.90 3.39 21.00
CA LYS A 295 -4.13 2.63 22.22
C LYS A 295 -4.79 1.30 21.88
N VAL A 296 -4.42 0.22 22.55
CA VAL A 296 -5.10 -1.08 22.44
C VAL A 296 -6.41 -1.06 23.23
N LEU A 297 -7.49 -1.48 22.58
CA LEU A 297 -8.83 -1.62 23.16
C LEU A 297 -8.91 -2.90 24.00
N ILE A 298 -9.30 -2.77 25.26
CA ILE A 298 -9.36 -3.90 26.19
C ILE A 298 -10.82 -4.20 26.54
N PRO A 299 -11.34 -5.41 26.23
CA PRO A 299 -12.71 -5.80 26.58
C PRO A 299 -12.85 -6.06 28.09
N ASN A 300 -14.08 -6.03 28.59
CA ASN A 300 -14.39 -6.36 29.99
C ASN A 300 -15.51 -7.41 30.07
N PRO A 301 -15.31 -8.56 30.74
CA PRO A 301 -14.05 -9.04 31.33
C PRO A 301 -13.02 -9.47 30.26
N LEU A 302 -11.76 -9.56 30.69
CA LEU A 302 -10.58 -9.96 29.89
C LEU A 302 -10.54 -11.47 29.60
#